data_AF-A0A848R918-F1
#
_entry.id   AF-A0A848R918-F1
#
_cell.length_a   1.000
_cell.length_b   1.000
_cell.length_c   1.000
_cell.angle_alpha   90.00
_cell.angle_beta   90.00
_cell.angle_gamma   90.00
#
_symmetry.space_group_name_H-M   'P 1'
#
loop_
_entity.id
_entity.type
_entity.pdbx_description
1 polymer ?
#
loop_
_entity_poly.entity_id
_entity_poly.type
_entity_poly.pdbx_seq_one_letter_code
_entity_poly.pdbx_strand_id
1 'polypeptide(L)'
;MAFADRLKEFREKEKLSQADFAKMIGISTRTLVHYEDGERYPRDVEVYKKIAEVMDCDYNYLLEESDEFLNRVYNMGGKKELEKARALTEGLSSLFAGGEISDEDKDAAFEAITRAYWEAKRENKKYGRKKKD
;
A
#
# COMPACT_ATOMS: atom_id res chain seq x y z
N MET A 1 -7.44 3.36 -6.77
CA MET A 1 -7.94 3.88 -5.47
C MET A 1 -7.21 3.11 -4.38
N ALA A 2 -6.94 3.62 -3.18
CA ALA A 2 -6.27 2.78 -2.18
C ALA A 2 -7.25 1.83 -1.49
N PHE A 3 -6.76 0.70 -0.95
CA PHE A 3 -7.56 -0.24 -0.16
C PHE A 3 -8.34 0.43 0.97
N ALA A 4 -7.70 1.36 1.68
CA ALA A 4 -8.28 2.11 2.78
C ALA A 4 -9.48 2.97 2.31
N ASP A 5 -9.33 3.63 1.17
CA ASP A 5 -10.37 4.47 0.57
C ASP A 5 -11.58 3.63 0.15
N ARG A 6 -11.35 2.46 -0.49
CA ARG A 6 -12.43 1.56 -0.91
C ARG A 6 -13.29 1.10 0.26
N LEU A 7 -12.67 0.76 1.39
CA LEU A 7 -13.39 0.37 2.61
C LEU A 7 -14.26 1.52 3.13
N LYS A 8 -13.66 2.72 3.21
CA LYS A 8 -14.32 3.90 3.74
C LYS A 8 -15.49 4.34 2.86
N GLU A 9 -15.29 4.36 1.54
CA GLU A 9 -16.32 4.72 0.57
C GLU A 9 -17.50 3.75 0.62
N PHE A 10 -17.24 2.44 0.66
CA PHE A 10 -18.29 1.44 0.82
C PHE A 10 -19.09 1.66 2.10
N ARG A 11 -18.40 1.83 3.23
CA ARG A 11 -19.04 2.05 4.54
C ARG A 11 -19.93 3.29 4.52
N GLU A 12 -19.46 4.39 3.95
CA GLU A 12 -20.19 5.65 3.86
C GLU A 12 -21.39 5.55 2.90
N LYS A 13 -21.24 4.87 1.76
CA LYS A 13 -22.31 4.60 0.80
C LYS A 13 -23.45 3.78 1.41
N GLU A 14 -23.10 2.75 2.17
CA GLU A 14 -24.07 1.90 2.90
C GLU A 14 -24.54 2.51 4.23
N LYS A 15 -24.07 3.71 4.58
CA LYS A 15 -24.40 4.45 5.83
C LYS A 15 -24.13 3.64 7.10
N LEU A 16 -23.09 2.82 7.07
CA LEU A 16 -22.69 1.99 8.19
C LEU A 16 -21.77 2.76 9.15
N SER A 17 -21.92 2.52 10.45
CA SER A 17 -20.89 2.95 11.40
C SER A 17 -19.65 2.04 11.28
N GLN A 18 -18.50 2.53 11.72
CA GLN A 18 -17.29 1.69 11.79
C GLN A 18 -17.51 0.47 12.71
N ALA A 19 -18.35 0.60 13.75
CA ALA A 19 -18.67 -0.53 14.62
C ALA A 19 -19.50 -1.59 13.90
N ASP A 20 -20.50 -1.18 13.11
CA ASP A 20 -21.37 -2.09 12.37
C ASP A 20 -20.59 -2.81 11.27
N PHE A 21 -19.80 -2.08 10.49
CA PHE A 21 -19.01 -2.69 9.42
C PHE A 21 -17.96 -3.66 9.98
N ALA A 22 -17.29 -3.30 11.08
CA ALA A 22 -16.34 -4.19 11.75
C ALA A 22 -17.03 -5.48 12.26
N LYS A 23 -18.26 -5.35 12.78
CA LYS A 23 -19.06 -6.50 13.25
C LYS A 23 -19.44 -7.43 12.09
N MET A 24 -19.79 -6.90 10.92
CA MET A 24 -20.11 -7.69 9.72
C MET A 24 -18.90 -8.51 9.25
N ILE A 25 -17.70 -7.92 9.27
CA ILE A 25 -16.45 -8.62 8.90
C ILE A 25 -15.99 -9.59 10.02
N GLY A 26 -16.41 -9.36 11.26
CA GLY A 26 -15.98 -10.13 12.43
C GLY A 26 -14.61 -9.70 12.98
N ILE A 27 -14.30 -8.42 12.93
CA ILE A 27 -13.08 -7.81 13.48
C ILE A 27 -13.42 -6.76 14.56
N SER A 28 -12.43 -6.30 15.32
CA SER A 28 -12.63 -5.19 16.25
C SER A 28 -12.83 -3.86 15.49
N THR A 29 -13.65 -2.96 16.04
CA THR A 29 -13.82 -1.60 15.48
C THR A 29 -12.48 -0.88 15.33
N ARG A 30 -11.57 -1.04 16.31
CA ARG A 30 -10.22 -0.48 16.24
C ARG A 30 -9.42 -1.03 15.06
N THR A 31 -9.56 -2.32 14.76
CA THR A 31 -8.92 -2.93 13.60
C THR A 31 -9.41 -2.30 12.30
N LEU A 32 -10.74 -2.11 12.17
CA LEU A 32 -11.31 -1.45 11.00
C LEU A 32 -10.80 -0.01 10.86
N VAL A 33 -10.74 0.76 11.96
CA VAL A 33 -10.18 2.13 11.94
C VAL A 33 -8.75 2.12 11.36
N HIS A 34 -7.88 1.23 11.85
CA HIS A 34 -6.52 1.13 11.32
C HIS A 34 -6.47 0.70 9.83
N TYR A 35 -7.48 0.00 9.32
CA TYR A 35 -7.58 -0.34 7.90
C TYR A 35 -8.05 0.87 7.07
N GLU A 36 -9.08 1.58 7.52
CA GLU A 36 -9.62 2.79 6.86
C GLU A 36 -8.64 3.98 6.91
N ASP A 37 -7.78 4.04 7.92
CA ASP A 37 -6.69 5.03 8.00
C ASP A 37 -5.45 4.57 7.19
N GLY A 38 -5.49 3.35 6.65
CA GLY A 38 -4.37 2.75 5.93
C GLY A 38 -3.14 2.45 6.80
N GLU A 39 -3.21 2.58 8.12
CA GLU A 39 -2.07 2.30 9.02
C GLU A 39 -1.71 0.81 9.07
N ARG A 40 -2.66 -0.05 8.70
CA ARG A 40 -2.52 -1.50 8.73
C ARG A 40 -3.27 -2.15 7.57
N TYR A 41 -2.72 -3.25 7.07
CA TYR A 41 -3.41 -4.16 6.17
C TYR A 41 -3.80 -5.45 6.91
N PRO A 42 -4.90 -6.11 6.52
CA PRO A 42 -5.18 -7.46 6.98
C PRO A 42 -4.00 -8.39 6.69
N ARG A 43 -3.65 -9.23 7.68
CA ARG A 43 -2.58 -10.23 7.53
C ARG A 43 -3.11 -11.59 7.08
N ASP A 44 -4.38 -11.84 7.35
CA ASP A 44 -5.05 -13.09 7.05
C ASP A 44 -5.91 -12.91 5.80
N VAL A 45 -5.73 -13.81 4.84
CA VAL A 45 -6.52 -13.88 3.61
C VAL A 45 -8.01 -14.05 3.92
N GLU A 46 -8.36 -14.74 5.01
CA GLU A 46 -9.76 -14.92 5.41
C GLU A 46 -10.44 -13.59 5.77
N VAL A 47 -9.70 -12.60 6.27
CA VAL A 47 -10.27 -11.26 6.55
C VAL A 47 -10.59 -10.54 5.24
N TYR A 48 -9.72 -10.65 4.24
CA TYR A 48 -9.98 -10.09 2.92
C TYR A 48 -11.19 -10.75 2.23
N LYS A 49 -11.33 -12.06 2.34
CA LYS A 49 -12.52 -12.77 1.81
C LYS A 49 -13.81 -12.28 2.47
N LYS A 50 -13.83 -12.14 3.80
CA LYS A 50 -15.00 -11.61 4.52
C LYS A 50 -15.33 -10.18 4.13
N ILE A 51 -14.32 -9.33 3.92
CA ILE A 51 -14.52 -7.97 3.42
C ILE A 51 -15.16 -8.03 2.04
N ALA A 52 -14.64 -8.85 1.13
CA ALA A 52 -15.17 -9.01 -0.21
C ALA A 52 -16.62 -9.54 -0.22
N GLU A 53 -16.93 -10.51 0.64
CA GLU A 53 -18.30 -11.02 0.84
C GLU A 53 -19.25 -9.94 1.34
N VAL A 54 -18.86 -9.14 2.34
CA VAL A 54 -19.69 -8.05 2.87
C VAL A 54 -19.89 -6.95 1.84
N MET A 55 -18.87 -6.67 1.04
CA MET A 55 -18.89 -5.65 -0.01
C MET A 55 -19.52 -6.12 -1.32
N ASP A 56 -19.88 -7.41 -1.42
CA ASP A 56 -20.33 -8.08 -2.65
C ASP A 56 -19.42 -7.77 -3.84
N CYS A 57 -18.11 -7.90 -3.63
CA CYS A 57 -17.09 -7.59 -4.64
C CYS A 57 -16.09 -8.73 -4.82
N ASP A 58 -15.35 -8.71 -5.94
CA ASP A 58 -14.29 -9.67 -6.18
C ASP A 58 -13.12 -9.42 -5.21
N TYR A 59 -12.53 -10.48 -4.65
CA TYR A 59 -11.38 -10.38 -3.77
C TYR A 59 -10.22 -9.57 -4.37
N ASN A 60 -9.98 -9.69 -5.68
CA ASN A 60 -8.91 -8.97 -6.37
C ASN A 60 -9.17 -7.47 -6.46
N TYR A 61 -10.43 -7.03 -6.35
CA TYR A 61 -10.76 -5.61 -6.27
C TYR A 61 -10.17 -4.96 -5.01
N LEU A 62 -9.96 -5.73 -3.94
CA LEU A 62 -9.32 -5.24 -2.71
C LEU A 62 -7.79 -5.18 -2.84
N LEU A 63 -7.20 -5.86 -3.82
CA LEU A 63 -5.75 -6.04 -4.01
C LEU A 63 -5.28 -5.51 -5.37
N GLU A 64 -5.56 -4.25 -5.67
CA GLU A 64 -4.90 -3.58 -6.80
C GLU A 64 -3.37 -3.64 -6.65
N GLU A 65 -2.63 -3.57 -7.76
CA GLU A 65 -1.17 -3.84 -7.82
C GLU A 65 -0.35 -2.95 -6.85
N SER A 66 -0.76 -1.70 -6.67
CA SER A 66 -0.17 -0.78 -5.70
C SER A 66 -0.44 -1.19 -4.25
N ASP A 67 -1.65 -1.66 -3.94
CA ASP A 67 -2.02 -2.17 -2.61
C ASP A 67 -1.31 -3.48 -2.29
N GLU A 68 -1.10 -4.36 -3.28
CA GLU A 68 -0.27 -5.54 -3.08
C GLU A 68 1.17 -5.18 -2.70
N PHE A 69 1.77 -4.21 -3.40
CA PHE A 69 3.12 -3.74 -3.08
C PHE A 69 3.18 -3.19 -1.65
N LEU A 70 2.27 -2.29 -1.27
CA LEU A 70 2.23 -1.70 0.07
C LEU A 70 1.95 -2.76 1.15
N ASN A 71 1.07 -3.72 0.88
CA ASN A 71 0.80 -4.83 1.79
C ASN A 71 2.05 -5.72 1.98
N ARG A 72 2.79 -6.02 0.91
CA ARG A 72 4.08 -6.74 1.00
C ARG A 72 5.09 -5.98 1.84
N VAL A 73 5.26 -4.68 1.61
CA VAL A 73 6.14 -3.81 2.42
C VAL A 73 5.73 -3.84 3.89
N TYR A 74 4.43 -3.71 4.18
CA TYR A 74 3.90 -3.77 5.54
C TYR A 74 4.19 -5.12 6.21
N ASN A 75 4.01 -6.24 5.50
CA ASN A 75 4.29 -7.56 6.07
C ASN A 75 5.79 -7.83 6.31
N MET A 76 6.68 -7.25 5.49
CA MET A 76 8.13 -7.42 5.63
C MET A 76 8.76 -6.45 6.64
N GLY A 77 8.34 -5.19 6.65
CA GLY A 77 8.99 -4.09 7.37
C GLY A 77 8.09 -3.34 8.36
N GLY A 78 6.81 -3.70 8.45
CA GLY A 78 5.85 -3.05 9.34
C GLY A 78 5.46 -1.63 8.93
N LYS A 79 4.80 -0.92 9.86
CA LYS A 79 4.25 0.43 9.62
C LYS A 79 5.32 1.43 9.17
N LYS A 80 6.51 1.43 9.79
CA LYS A 80 7.54 2.44 9.48
C LYS A 80 8.06 2.34 8.05
N GLU A 81 8.25 1.13 7.52
CA GLU A 81 8.67 0.95 6.13
C GLU A 81 7.52 1.21 5.15
N LEU A 82 6.28 0.90 5.54
CA LEU A 82 5.08 1.27 4.79
C LEU A 82 4.98 2.80 4.59
N GLU A 83 5.15 3.59 5.65
CA GLU A 83 5.11 5.06 5.58
C GLU A 83 6.16 5.62 4.60
N LYS A 84 7.38 5.09 4.62
CA LYS A 84 8.43 5.50 3.67
C LYS A 84 8.07 5.15 2.24
N ALA A 85 7.55 3.94 2.02
CA ALA A 85 7.15 3.49 0.69
C ALA A 85 6.02 4.37 0.14
N ARG A 86 5.01 4.69 0.98
CA ARG A 86 3.92 5.61 0.62
C ARG A 86 4.41 7.00 0.28
N ALA A 87 5.23 7.60 1.15
CA ALA A 87 5.79 8.93 0.91
C ALA A 87 6.58 9.00 -0.40
N LEU A 88 7.33 7.95 -0.73
CA LEU A 88 8.03 7.86 -2.01
C LEU A 88 7.05 7.77 -3.19
N THR A 89 6.05 6.88 -3.12
CA THR A 89 5.07 6.71 -4.22
C THR A 89 4.22 7.96 -4.44
N GLU A 90 3.79 8.62 -3.37
CA GLU A 90 3.01 9.87 -3.43
C GLU A 90 3.86 11.01 -3.98
N GLY A 91 5.10 11.15 -3.51
CA GLY A 91 6.05 12.14 -4.03
C GLY A 91 6.30 11.97 -5.52
N LEU A 92 6.50 10.73 -5.99
CA LEU A 92 6.63 10.43 -7.41
C LEU A 92 5.36 10.72 -8.20
N SER A 93 4.20 10.28 -7.71
CA SER A 93 2.93 10.53 -8.39
C SER A 93 2.64 12.02 -8.50
N SER A 94 2.93 12.80 -7.45
CA SER A 94 2.77 14.26 -7.46
C SER A 94 3.73 14.92 -8.45
N LEU A 95 4.98 14.47 -8.51
CA LEU A 95 5.98 14.95 -9.47
C LEU A 95 5.52 14.73 -10.92
N PHE A 96 4.91 13.59 -11.21
CA PHE A 96 4.48 13.24 -12.58
C PHE A 96 3.11 13.82 -12.95
N ALA A 97 2.20 13.99 -11.98
CA ALA A 97 0.85 14.53 -12.21
C ALA A 97 0.78 16.06 -12.18
N GLY A 98 1.71 16.73 -11.49
CA GLY A 98 1.82 18.19 -11.45
C GLY A 98 2.42 18.72 -12.75
N GLY A 99 1.56 19.23 -13.65
CA GLY A 99 1.95 19.81 -14.95
C GLY A 99 2.86 21.05 -14.91
N GLU A 100 3.58 21.26 -13.81
CA GLU A 100 4.58 22.32 -13.60
C GLU A 100 5.99 21.89 -14.03
N ILE A 101 6.23 20.58 -14.18
CA ILE A 101 7.54 20.02 -14.53
C ILE A 101 7.53 19.57 -16.00
N SER A 102 8.58 19.96 -16.73
CA SER A 102 8.78 19.58 -18.12
C SER A 102 9.02 18.07 -18.25
N ASP A 103 8.72 17.49 -19.42
CA ASP A 103 8.99 16.07 -19.63
C ASP A 103 10.50 15.74 -19.55
N GLU A 104 11.36 16.69 -19.91
CA GLU A 104 12.82 16.59 -19.74
C GLU A 104 13.24 16.48 -18.26
N ASP A 105 12.63 17.28 -17.38
CA ASP A 105 12.90 17.24 -15.95
C ASP A 105 12.34 15.98 -15.28
N LYS A 106 11.20 15.46 -15.77
CA LYS A 106 10.65 14.16 -15.35
C LYS A 106 11.58 13.01 -15.72
N ASP A 107 12.12 13.03 -16.95
CA ASP A 107 13.09 12.03 -17.41
C ASP A 107 14.37 12.09 -16.57
N ALA A 108 14.89 13.28 -16.29
CA ALA A 108 16.05 13.45 -15.42
C ALA A 108 15.82 12.93 -14.00
N ALA A 109 14.63 13.17 -13.42
CA ALA A 109 14.27 12.62 -12.11
C ALA A 109 14.21 11.09 -12.13
N PHE A 110 13.62 10.50 -13.18
CA PHE A 110 13.55 9.05 -13.33
C PHE A 110 14.93 8.40 -13.51
N GLU A 111 15.81 9.02 -14.28
CA GLU A 111 17.21 8.59 -14.43
C GLU A 111 17.95 8.61 -13.09
N ALA A 112 17.78 9.67 -12.29
CA ALA A 112 18.41 9.80 -10.99
C ALA A 112 17.98 8.67 -10.03
N ILE A 113 16.68 8.37 -9.97
CA ILE A 113 16.13 7.27 -9.17
C ILE A 113 16.69 5.92 -9.63
N THR A 114 16.69 5.69 -10.95
CA THR A 114 17.19 4.45 -11.54
C THR A 114 18.67 4.25 -11.25
N ARG A 115 19.47 5.31 -11.36
CA ARG A 115 20.89 5.29 -11.02
C ARG A 115 21.10 4.95 -9.54
N ALA A 116 20.39 5.61 -8.63
CA ALA A 116 20.47 5.36 -7.20
C ALA A 116 20.14 3.90 -6.86
N TYR A 117 19.12 3.31 -7.49
CA TYR A 117 18.80 1.89 -7.33
C TYR A 117 19.96 0.98 -7.76
N TRP A 118 20.54 1.22 -8.94
CA TRP A 118 21.64 0.39 -9.45
C TRP A 118 22.91 0.52 -8.62
N GLU A 119 23.21 1.72 -8.11
CA GLU A 119 24.31 1.96 -7.18
C GLU A 119 24.13 1.15 -5.90
N ALA A 120 22.98 1.28 -5.24
CA ALA A 120 22.66 0.49 -4.03
C ALA A 120 22.74 -1.03 -4.30
N LYS A 121 22.25 -1.48 -5.45
CA LYS A 121 22.29 -2.90 -5.84
C LYS A 121 23.72 -3.41 -6.06
N ARG A 122 24.61 -2.62 -6.66
CA ARG A 122 26.03 -2.97 -6.81
C ARG A 122 26.74 -3.05 -5.47
N GLU A 123 26.49 -2.08 -4.58
CA GLU A 123 27.11 -2.06 -3.26
C GLU A 123 26.65 -3.25 -2.41
N ASN A 124 25.35 -3.56 -2.42
CA ASN A 124 24.81 -4.75 -1.75
C ASN A 124 25.37 -6.07 -2.31
N LYS A 125 25.67 -6.15 -3.62
CA LYS A 125 26.38 -7.31 -4.20
C LYS A 125 27.84 -7.37 -3.77
N LYS A 126 28.50 -6.22 -3.58
CA LYS A 126 29.91 -6.14 -3.16
C LYS A 126 30.11 -6.53 -1.68
N TYR A 127 29.11 -6.29 -0.83
CA TYR A 127 29.16 -6.56 0.61
C TYR A 127 28.20 -7.68 1.09
N GLY A 128 27.52 -8.35 0.16
CA GLY A 128 26.63 -9.47 0.46
C GLY A 128 27.37 -10.64 1.09
N ARG A 129 26.97 -11.01 2.31
CA ARG A 129 27.52 -12.12 3.11
C ARG A 129 27.62 -13.40 2.26
N LYS A 130 28.84 -13.93 2.05
CA LYS A 130 29.01 -15.28 1.47
C LYS A 130 28.19 -16.25 2.34
N LYS A 131 27.24 -16.97 1.72
CA LYS A 131 26.60 -18.12 2.38
C LYS A 131 27.73 -19.04 2.83
N LYS A 132 27.79 -19.34 4.13
CA LYS A 132 28.55 -20.48 4.62
C LYS A 132 27.72 -21.71 4.23
N ASP A 133 28.29 -22.53 3.37
CA ASP A 133 27.82 -23.89 3.11
C ASP A 133 27.85 -24.74 4.40
#